data_AF-A0A060SJB2-F1
#
_entry.id   AF-A0A060SJB2-F1
#
_cell.length_a   1.000
_cell.length_b   1.000
_cell.length_c   1.000
_cell.angle_alpha   90.00
_cell.angle_beta   90.00
_cell.angle_gamma   90.00
#
_symmetry.space_group_name_H-M   'P 1'
#
loop_
_entity.id
_entity.type
_entity.pdbx_description
1 polymer ?
#
loop_
_entity_poly.entity_id
_entity_poly.type
_entity_poly.pdbx_seq_one_letter_code
_entity_poly.pdbx_strand_id
1 'polypeptide(L)'
;MPTATATTTSASTSVISLKAASTAQPPPSPSSPSSAAATLRSLYPRAARAFLQRDVPLTHSLISSASPLLTLPTSPYSHNDPLASQRRKWDILRITFETTLYASPPSVQDTEHLPSTLRANLMLSPESLIAALHQRSMQLFTPADPPQPPSSTYLPSQILVTLVLGALKLNCPHIARALIEDWLAKNGQGGFSADADGYVKVLELYCLHVLPRLQDWDYADDFLKYERELPINVREQYVASLRQLRAEALANAHAQTAHPSHSVPSSSTTSRSVSPAPSDSSVSSSSTQTATPRSRGPAANGSIRPMTPFESSQSPKPQEQHRHGSPHSTSSQSIASTATSRTVTPQSASRERDRERARAKKPARAAARLPDGSASRSRSRSATPAATAAAGSPASSASMPNSVIRHAPLADPASARSSSIPRAPSTLALVRASFQSVLRGASRAKILAYLVLFVVLPLVSFLMRVRRRRAVPSGTGGGTVGAVRRRLRAANGQGGTGVVAKVWEELVRAVLDTVRMAGRGLV
;
A
#
# COMPACT_ATOMS: atom_id res chain seq x y z
N MET A 1 0.33 -31.36 48.53
CA MET A 1 0.18 -31.33 47.06
C MET A 1 -0.46 -30.00 46.67
N PRO A 2 0.06 -29.26 45.68
CA PRO A 2 -0.59 -28.05 45.18
C PRO A 2 -1.67 -28.41 44.15
N THR A 3 -2.93 -28.06 44.43
CA THR A 3 -4.04 -28.24 43.48
C THR A 3 -4.08 -27.07 42.50
N ALA A 4 -3.91 -27.34 41.21
CA ALA A 4 -3.96 -26.31 40.17
C ALA A 4 -5.41 -26.04 39.73
N THR A 5 -6.02 -24.98 40.26
CA THR A 5 -7.37 -24.53 39.85
C THR A 5 -7.33 -23.86 38.48
N ALA A 6 -7.77 -24.55 37.44
CA ALA A 6 -7.89 -24.01 36.09
C ALA A 6 -9.18 -23.20 35.92
N THR A 7 -9.10 -21.87 36.06
CA THR A 7 -10.26 -20.97 35.87
C THR A 7 -10.51 -20.72 34.37
N THR A 8 -11.42 -21.50 33.79
CA THR A 8 -11.84 -21.34 32.38
C THR A 8 -12.81 -20.16 32.21
N THR A 9 -12.28 -18.94 32.05
CA THR A 9 -13.10 -17.74 31.77
C THR A 9 -13.65 -17.74 30.33
N SER A 10 -14.93 -18.10 30.19
CA SER A 10 -15.68 -18.07 28.95
C SER A 10 -16.02 -16.64 28.51
N ALA A 11 -15.08 -15.99 27.82
CA ALA A 11 -15.26 -14.64 27.28
C ALA A 11 -16.38 -14.59 26.21
N SER A 12 -17.53 -14.03 26.59
CA SER A 12 -18.73 -13.83 25.77
C SER A 12 -18.51 -12.78 24.67
N THR A 13 -17.74 -13.16 23.65
CA THR A 13 -17.49 -12.31 22.48
C THR A 13 -18.81 -11.95 21.81
N SER A 14 -19.12 -10.65 21.71
CA SER A 14 -20.34 -10.13 21.10
C SER A 14 -20.31 -10.27 19.57
N VAL A 15 -20.51 -11.50 19.10
CA VAL A 15 -20.60 -11.81 17.67
C VAL A 15 -21.73 -10.98 17.07
N ILE A 16 -21.43 -10.19 16.04
CA ILE A 16 -22.45 -9.48 15.27
C ILE A 16 -23.22 -10.55 14.48
N SER A 17 -24.34 -11.01 15.05
CA SER A 17 -25.21 -12.05 14.49
C SER A 17 -25.82 -11.60 13.16
N LEU A 18 -25.08 -11.83 12.07
CA LEU A 18 -25.60 -11.85 10.71
C LEU A 18 -26.74 -12.88 10.69
N LYS A 19 -27.97 -12.40 10.54
CA LYS A 19 -29.22 -13.16 10.75
C LYS A 19 -29.49 -14.16 9.62
N ALA A 20 -28.64 -15.18 9.52
CA ALA A 20 -28.97 -16.45 8.88
C ALA A 20 -29.88 -17.26 9.83
N ALA A 21 -30.78 -18.07 9.28
CA ALA A 21 -31.71 -18.86 10.08
C ALA A 21 -30.98 -19.99 10.82
N SER A 22 -31.06 -20.00 12.15
CA SER A 22 -30.37 -20.96 13.02
C SER A 22 -31.17 -22.27 13.17
N THR A 23 -31.30 -23.03 12.09
CA THR A 23 -31.71 -24.44 12.17
C THR A 23 -30.54 -25.26 12.67
N ALA A 24 -30.74 -26.13 13.67
CA ALA A 24 -29.66 -26.95 14.22
C ALA A 24 -29.11 -27.90 13.14
N GLN A 25 -27.82 -27.74 12.80
CA GLN A 25 -27.17 -28.43 11.69
C GLN A 25 -26.02 -29.31 12.20
N PRO A 26 -25.85 -30.55 11.68
CA PRO A 26 -24.72 -31.43 12.01
C PRO A 26 -23.35 -30.80 11.68
N PRO A 27 -22.23 -31.36 12.19
CA PRO A 27 -20.89 -30.78 12.07
C PRO A 27 -20.54 -30.35 10.63
N PRO A 28 -19.91 -29.18 10.45
CA PRO A 28 -19.81 -28.53 9.15
C PRO A 28 -18.95 -29.33 8.18
N SER A 29 -19.58 -29.87 7.14
CA SER A 29 -18.91 -30.37 5.94
C SER A 29 -17.95 -29.30 5.40
N PRO A 30 -16.76 -29.66 4.89
CA PRO A 30 -15.74 -28.70 4.47
C PRO A 30 -16.31 -27.75 3.40
N SER A 31 -16.50 -26.48 3.79
CA SER A 31 -17.21 -25.50 2.96
C SER A 31 -16.46 -25.26 1.66
N SER A 32 -17.09 -25.54 0.52
CA SER A 32 -16.44 -25.49 -0.80
C SER A 32 -15.72 -24.15 -1.01
N PRO A 33 -14.45 -24.13 -1.47
CA PRO A 33 -13.58 -22.95 -1.38
C PRO A 33 -14.10 -21.72 -2.16
N SER A 34 -14.96 -21.93 -3.16
CA SER A 34 -15.69 -20.86 -3.87
C SER A 34 -16.58 -20.02 -2.92
N SER A 35 -17.22 -20.66 -1.95
CA SER A 35 -18.08 -20.01 -0.94
C SER A 35 -17.26 -19.19 0.04
N ALA A 36 -16.20 -19.77 0.63
CA ALA A 36 -15.24 -19.04 1.47
C ALA A 36 -14.65 -17.83 0.73
N ALA A 37 -14.25 -18.00 -0.53
CA ALA A 37 -13.77 -16.91 -1.37
C ALA A 37 -14.83 -15.81 -1.61
N ALA A 38 -16.12 -16.14 -1.64
CA ALA A 38 -17.20 -15.16 -1.80
C ALA A 38 -17.44 -14.35 -0.52
N THR A 39 -17.46 -15.02 0.64
CA THR A 39 -17.56 -14.36 1.96
C THR A 39 -16.35 -13.45 2.23
N LEU A 40 -15.13 -13.89 1.92
CA LEU A 40 -13.93 -13.06 2.01
C LEU A 40 -13.99 -11.82 1.10
N ARG A 41 -14.60 -11.95 -0.09
CA ARG A 41 -14.82 -10.84 -1.02
C ARG A 41 -15.88 -9.84 -0.55
N SER A 42 -16.90 -10.25 0.20
CA SER A 42 -17.94 -9.36 0.74
C SER A 42 -17.54 -8.70 2.07
N LEU A 43 -16.76 -9.39 2.91
CA LEU A 43 -16.24 -8.83 4.17
C LEU A 43 -15.13 -7.79 3.94
N TYR A 44 -14.24 -7.98 2.96
CA TYR A 44 -13.06 -7.13 2.77
C TYR A 44 -13.37 -5.63 2.59
N PRO A 45 -14.35 -5.20 1.76
CA PRO A 45 -14.71 -3.79 1.64
C PRO A 45 -15.24 -3.18 2.95
N ARG A 46 -15.91 -3.98 3.80
CA ARG A 46 -16.37 -3.54 5.12
C ARG A 46 -15.20 -3.37 6.08
N ALA A 47 -14.25 -4.31 6.09
CA ALA A 47 -13.04 -4.25 6.92
C ALA A 47 -12.13 -3.07 6.53
N ALA A 48 -11.89 -2.89 5.22
CA ALA A 48 -11.11 -1.75 4.72
C ALA A 48 -11.79 -0.40 5.02
N ARG A 49 -13.13 -0.33 4.96
CA ARG A 49 -13.88 0.87 5.35
C ARG A 49 -13.79 1.15 6.85
N ALA A 50 -13.96 0.14 7.70
CA ALA A 50 -13.79 0.28 9.16
C ALA A 50 -12.38 0.78 9.50
N PHE A 51 -11.35 0.23 8.87
CA PHE A 51 -9.95 0.64 9.04
C PHE A 51 -9.73 2.11 8.66
N LEU A 52 -10.24 2.54 7.50
CA LEU A 52 -10.16 3.95 7.06
C LEU A 52 -10.95 4.90 7.97
N GLN A 53 -12.01 4.43 8.63
CA GLN A 53 -12.78 5.18 9.62
C GLN A 53 -12.17 5.12 11.04
N ARG A 54 -11.02 4.43 11.22
CA ARG A 54 -10.36 4.14 12.52
C ARG A 54 -11.24 3.38 13.52
N ASP A 55 -12.23 2.63 13.04
CA ASP A 55 -13.03 1.72 13.86
C ASP A 55 -12.22 0.44 14.15
N VAL A 56 -11.35 0.53 15.17
CA VAL A 56 -10.44 -0.55 15.60
C VAL A 56 -11.19 -1.85 15.97
N PRO A 57 -12.25 -1.85 16.82
CA PRO A 57 -12.92 -3.09 17.21
C PRO A 57 -13.65 -3.75 16.04
N LEU A 58 -14.32 -3.00 15.15
CA LEU A 58 -14.95 -3.58 13.96
C LEU A 58 -13.91 -4.11 12.97
N THR A 59 -12.80 -3.39 12.77
CA THR A 59 -11.70 -3.82 11.90
C THR A 59 -11.13 -5.15 12.40
N HIS A 60 -10.83 -5.26 13.70
CA HIS A 60 -10.36 -6.51 14.30
C HIS A 60 -11.39 -7.62 14.14
N SER A 61 -12.66 -7.39 14.51
CA SER A 61 -13.75 -8.38 14.39
C SER A 61 -13.90 -8.95 12.98
N LEU A 62 -13.74 -8.10 11.95
CA LEU A 62 -13.81 -8.51 10.54
C LEU A 62 -12.55 -9.27 10.06
N ILE A 63 -11.37 -8.95 10.60
CA ILE A 63 -10.14 -9.72 10.34
C ILE A 63 -10.19 -11.08 11.06
N SER A 64 -10.62 -11.13 12.32
CA SER A 64 -10.76 -12.38 13.08
C SER A 64 -11.77 -13.33 12.45
N SER A 65 -12.91 -12.83 11.96
CA SER A 65 -13.93 -13.64 11.27
C SER A 65 -13.53 -14.04 9.84
N ALA A 66 -12.64 -13.30 9.18
CA ALA A 66 -12.02 -13.71 7.92
C ALA A 66 -10.95 -14.80 8.13
N SER A 67 -10.18 -14.75 9.21
CA SER A 67 -9.03 -15.65 9.46
C SER A 67 -9.31 -17.15 9.30
N PRO A 68 -10.39 -17.76 9.85
CA PRO A 68 -10.66 -19.19 9.68
C PRO A 68 -11.09 -19.57 8.25
N LEU A 69 -11.49 -18.61 7.41
CA LEU A 69 -11.82 -18.83 5.99
C LEU A 69 -10.57 -18.80 5.08
N LEU A 70 -9.42 -18.37 5.60
CA LEU A 70 -8.15 -18.27 4.88
C LEU A 70 -7.35 -19.58 5.02
N THR A 71 -7.89 -20.67 4.47
CA THR A 71 -7.22 -21.98 4.49
C THR A 71 -5.82 -21.90 3.88
N LEU A 72 -4.86 -22.62 4.48
CA LEU A 72 -3.50 -22.77 3.95
C LEU A 72 -3.51 -23.24 2.48
N PRO A 73 -2.48 -22.93 1.68
CA PRO A 73 -2.33 -23.55 0.36
C PRO A 73 -2.24 -25.07 0.51
N THR A 74 -3.00 -25.82 -0.27
CA THR A 74 -2.95 -27.29 -0.19
C THR A 74 -1.61 -27.81 -0.68
N SER A 75 -1.14 -27.36 -1.85
CA SER A 75 0.10 -27.82 -2.48
C SER A 75 0.90 -26.62 -3.02
N PRO A 76 2.26 -26.66 -2.97
CA PRO A 76 3.11 -25.63 -3.57
C PRO A 76 2.78 -25.38 -5.05
N TYR A 77 2.56 -26.43 -5.84
CA TYR A 77 2.38 -26.31 -7.30
C TYR A 77 0.94 -25.96 -7.73
N SER A 78 0.08 -25.55 -6.80
CA SER A 78 -1.31 -25.18 -7.10
C SER A 78 -1.43 -23.81 -7.77
N HIS A 79 -1.16 -23.76 -9.06
CA HIS A 79 -1.29 -22.57 -9.93
C HIS A 79 -2.69 -21.91 -9.83
N ASN A 80 -3.73 -22.69 -9.51
CA ASN A 80 -5.13 -22.27 -9.54
C ASN A 80 -5.77 -22.16 -8.14
N ASP A 81 -5.01 -21.81 -7.09
CA ASP A 81 -5.57 -21.52 -5.76
C ASP A 81 -6.46 -20.24 -5.80
N PRO A 82 -7.78 -20.34 -5.59
CA PRO A 82 -8.69 -19.19 -5.67
C PRO A 82 -8.56 -18.26 -4.45
N LEU A 83 -8.09 -18.78 -3.31
CA LEU A 83 -7.94 -18.09 -2.04
C LEU A 83 -6.59 -17.38 -1.92
N ALA A 84 -5.56 -17.74 -2.68
CA ALA A 84 -4.27 -17.04 -2.69
C ALA A 84 -4.42 -15.52 -2.91
N SER A 85 -5.36 -15.11 -3.77
CA SER A 85 -5.70 -13.70 -4.01
C SER A 85 -6.35 -13.00 -2.80
N GLN A 86 -7.04 -13.76 -1.93
CA GLN A 86 -7.68 -13.28 -0.71
C GLN A 86 -6.70 -13.30 0.46
N ARG A 87 -5.93 -14.39 0.64
CA ARG A 87 -4.84 -14.49 1.65
C ARG A 87 -3.91 -13.29 1.54
N ARG A 88 -3.45 -12.94 0.33
CA ARG A 88 -2.60 -11.75 0.13
C ARG A 88 -3.30 -10.45 0.56
N LYS A 89 -4.55 -10.23 0.17
CA LYS A 89 -5.29 -8.99 0.52
C LYS A 89 -5.56 -8.85 2.01
N TRP A 90 -6.00 -9.93 2.65
CA TRP A 90 -6.33 -9.93 4.07
C TRP A 90 -5.08 -9.82 4.95
N ASP A 91 -3.96 -10.42 4.56
CA ASP A 91 -2.71 -10.26 5.30
C ASP A 91 -2.11 -8.85 5.14
N ILE A 92 -2.16 -8.26 3.93
CA ILE A 92 -1.79 -6.85 3.74
C ILE A 92 -2.63 -5.93 4.64
N LEU A 93 -3.94 -6.15 4.71
CA LEU A 93 -4.83 -5.40 5.61
C LEU A 93 -4.47 -5.62 7.09
N ARG A 94 -4.19 -6.86 7.49
CA ARG A 94 -3.77 -7.26 8.85
C ARG A 94 -2.47 -6.56 9.28
N ILE A 95 -1.42 -6.69 8.48
CA ILE A 95 -0.11 -6.06 8.73
C ILE A 95 -0.25 -4.53 8.77
N THR A 96 -0.97 -3.94 7.81
CA THR A 96 -1.19 -2.48 7.75
C THR A 96 -2.00 -1.98 8.94
N PHE A 97 -2.98 -2.75 9.42
CA PHE A 97 -3.79 -2.45 10.60
C PHE A 97 -2.95 -2.54 11.89
N GLU A 98 -2.31 -3.67 12.17
CA GLU A 98 -1.53 -3.89 13.40
C GLU A 98 -0.35 -2.90 13.50
N THR A 99 0.39 -2.66 12.41
CA THR A 99 1.49 -1.66 12.40
C THR A 99 1.00 -0.21 12.47
N THR A 100 -0.23 0.10 12.02
CA THR A 100 -0.79 1.46 12.15
C THR A 100 -1.35 1.71 13.54
N LEU A 101 -1.97 0.70 14.16
CA LEU A 101 -2.40 0.76 15.55
C LEU A 101 -1.21 0.90 16.51
N TYR A 102 -0.11 0.18 16.25
CA TYR A 102 1.11 0.29 17.06
C TYR A 102 1.84 1.64 16.86
N ALA A 103 1.95 2.14 15.62
CA ALA A 103 2.55 3.45 15.35
C ALA A 103 1.70 4.66 15.78
N SER A 104 0.45 4.44 16.17
CA SER A 104 -0.51 5.48 16.55
C SER A 104 -1.60 4.84 17.44
N PRO A 105 -1.25 4.48 18.70
CA PRO A 105 -2.21 3.88 19.62
C PRO A 105 -3.39 4.83 19.87
N PRO A 106 -4.58 4.30 20.20
CA PRO A 106 -5.73 5.12 20.58
C PRO A 106 -5.51 5.73 21.97
N SER A 107 -6.47 6.50 22.49
CA SER A 107 -6.28 7.10 23.82
C SER A 107 -6.24 6.02 24.91
N VAL A 108 -5.68 6.37 26.07
CA VAL A 108 -5.64 5.45 27.23
C VAL A 108 -7.05 5.01 27.64
N GLN A 109 -8.06 5.87 27.49
CA GLN A 109 -9.45 5.55 27.79
C GLN A 109 -10.04 4.53 26.80
N ASP A 110 -9.73 4.67 25.51
CA ASP A 110 -10.15 3.71 24.46
C ASP A 110 -9.44 2.35 24.59
N THR A 111 -8.28 2.32 25.25
CA THR A 111 -7.39 1.15 25.29
C THR A 111 -8.03 -0.03 26.02
N GLU A 112 -8.79 0.19 27.10
CA GLU A 112 -9.51 -0.90 27.79
C GLU A 112 -10.58 -1.58 26.94
N HIS A 113 -11.13 -0.87 25.94
CA HIS A 113 -12.08 -1.43 24.98
C HIS A 113 -11.41 -2.21 23.82
N LEU A 114 -10.08 -2.26 23.76
CA LEU A 114 -9.37 -3.04 22.75
C LEU A 114 -9.41 -4.56 23.04
N PRO A 115 -9.63 -5.38 21.99
CA PRO A 115 -9.42 -6.83 22.04
C PRO A 115 -8.09 -7.20 22.69
N SER A 116 -8.11 -8.23 23.56
CA SER A 116 -6.95 -8.67 24.34
C SER A 116 -5.73 -9.01 23.47
N THR A 117 -5.95 -9.56 22.27
CA THR A 117 -4.94 -9.79 21.23
C THR A 117 -4.23 -8.51 20.80
N LEU A 118 -4.97 -7.41 20.60
CA LEU A 118 -4.40 -6.12 20.21
C LEU A 118 -3.71 -5.43 21.38
N ARG A 119 -4.23 -5.55 22.61
CA ARG A 119 -3.53 -5.07 23.80
C ARG A 119 -2.20 -5.80 24.01
N ALA A 120 -2.18 -7.13 23.87
CA ALA A 120 -0.94 -7.90 23.92
C ALA A 120 0.08 -7.45 22.85
N ASN A 121 -0.37 -7.26 21.60
CA ASN A 121 0.47 -6.71 20.53
C ASN A 121 1.05 -5.32 20.86
N LEU A 122 0.29 -4.44 21.52
CA LEU A 122 0.74 -3.10 21.91
C LEU A 122 1.78 -3.12 23.05
N MET A 123 1.88 -4.22 23.80
CA MET A 123 2.92 -4.42 24.83
C MET A 123 4.21 -5.07 24.28
N LEU A 124 4.26 -5.44 23.00
CA LEU A 124 5.46 -5.96 22.35
C LEU A 124 6.45 -4.84 22.01
N SER A 125 7.74 -5.19 21.83
CA SER A 125 8.69 -4.28 21.18
C SER A 125 8.37 -4.13 19.68
N PRO A 126 8.83 -3.06 18.99
CA PRO A 126 8.61 -2.87 17.55
C PRO A 126 9.12 -4.06 16.72
N GLU A 127 10.29 -4.60 17.09
CA GLU A 127 10.92 -5.76 16.46
C GLU A 127 10.11 -7.03 16.70
N SER A 128 9.65 -7.22 17.95
CA SER A 128 8.86 -8.38 18.37
C SER A 128 7.51 -8.43 17.65
N LEU A 129 6.85 -7.28 17.46
CA LEU A 129 5.61 -7.19 16.67
C LEU A 129 5.86 -7.57 15.20
N ILE A 130 6.92 -7.03 14.57
CA ILE A 130 7.24 -7.34 13.16
C ILE A 130 7.64 -8.82 12.99
N ALA A 131 8.39 -9.39 13.94
CA ALA A 131 8.73 -10.81 13.93
C ALA A 131 7.49 -11.70 14.06
N ALA A 132 6.56 -11.37 14.97
CA ALA A 132 5.30 -12.08 15.14
C ALA A 132 4.40 -11.97 13.89
N LEU A 133 4.33 -10.80 13.26
CA LEU A 133 3.63 -10.61 11.98
C LEU A 133 4.27 -11.44 10.87
N HIS A 134 5.60 -11.44 10.74
CA HIS A 134 6.31 -12.26 9.74
C HIS A 134 6.06 -13.75 9.94
N GLN A 135 6.18 -14.27 11.17
CA GLN A 135 5.89 -15.67 11.48
C GLN A 135 4.45 -16.05 11.11
N ARG A 136 3.47 -15.19 11.46
CA ARG A 136 2.04 -15.37 11.14
C ARG A 136 1.73 -15.21 9.64
N SER A 137 2.62 -14.58 8.87
CA SER A 137 2.57 -14.54 7.40
C SER A 137 3.19 -15.80 6.79
N MET A 138 4.38 -16.24 7.22
CA MET A 138 4.99 -17.49 6.75
C MET A 138 4.06 -18.69 6.97
N GLN A 139 3.41 -18.78 8.14
CA GLN A 139 2.40 -19.81 8.45
C GLN A 139 1.18 -19.77 7.50
N LEU A 140 0.76 -18.58 7.04
CA LEU A 140 -0.40 -18.40 6.16
C LEU A 140 -0.12 -18.76 4.69
N PHE A 141 1.15 -18.73 4.27
CA PHE A 141 1.57 -19.00 2.89
C PHE A 141 2.37 -20.28 2.69
N THR A 142 2.90 -20.91 3.74
CA THR A 142 3.54 -22.23 3.65
C THR A 142 2.47 -23.29 3.33
N PRO A 143 2.68 -24.17 2.33
CA PRO A 143 1.73 -25.25 2.03
C PRO A 143 1.55 -26.22 3.19
N ALA A 144 0.34 -26.80 3.29
CA ALA A 144 0.03 -27.81 4.31
C ALA A 144 0.42 -29.24 3.89
N ASP A 145 0.50 -29.52 2.58
CA ASP A 145 0.84 -30.83 2.03
C ASP A 145 1.95 -30.72 0.95
N PRO A 146 3.11 -31.39 1.11
CA PRO A 146 3.53 -32.12 2.32
C PRO A 146 3.76 -31.17 3.51
N PRO A 147 3.63 -31.65 4.77
CA PRO A 147 3.89 -30.84 5.95
C PRO A 147 5.32 -30.30 5.98
N GLN A 148 5.48 -28.98 6.08
CA GLN A 148 6.77 -28.30 6.02
C GLN A 148 6.92 -27.23 7.10
N PRO A 149 8.16 -26.91 7.55
CA PRO A 149 8.41 -25.80 8.44
C PRO A 149 8.04 -24.46 7.75
N PRO A 150 7.47 -23.48 8.48
CA PRO A 150 7.16 -22.17 7.92
C PRO A 150 8.39 -21.50 7.29
N SER A 151 8.29 -21.13 6.00
CA SER A 151 9.44 -20.65 5.23
C SER A 151 9.09 -19.47 4.33
N SER A 152 10.04 -18.52 4.26
CA SER A 152 9.99 -17.37 3.37
C SER A 152 10.10 -17.71 1.87
N THR A 153 10.51 -18.93 1.51
CA THR A 153 10.36 -19.49 0.13
C THR A 153 8.93 -19.33 -0.41
N TYR A 154 7.93 -19.40 0.47
CA TYR A 154 6.51 -19.33 0.13
C TYR A 154 5.90 -17.93 0.34
N LEU A 155 6.66 -17.00 0.93
CA LEU A 155 6.17 -15.67 1.25
C LEU A 155 6.09 -14.82 -0.03
N PRO A 156 4.90 -14.31 -0.43
CA PRO A 156 4.81 -13.47 -1.61
C PRO A 156 5.52 -12.14 -1.40
N SER A 157 6.26 -11.68 -2.40
CA SER A 157 6.96 -10.37 -2.46
C SER A 157 6.10 -9.20 -1.93
N GLN A 158 4.81 -9.18 -2.28
CA GLN A 158 3.83 -8.18 -1.85
C GLN A 158 3.63 -8.14 -0.31
N ILE A 159 3.76 -9.28 0.36
CA ILE A 159 3.68 -9.40 1.82
C ILE A 159 4.99 -8.96 2.46
N LEU A 160 6.13 -9.42 1.92
CA LEU A 160 7.46 -8.96 2.37
C LEU A 160 7.60 -7.44 2.30
N VAL A 161 7.24 -6.83 1.16
CA VAL A 161 7.21 -5.37 0.98
C VAL A 161 6.31 -4.68 2.02
N THR A 162 5.16 -5.27 2.37
CA THR A 162 4.26 -4.73 3.40
C THR A 162 4.85 -4.84 4.81
N LEU A 163 5.48 -5.98 5.14
CA LEU A 163 6.18 -6.18 6.43
C LEU A 163 7.36 -5.23 6.58
N VAL A 164 8.17 -5.07 5.53
CA VAL A 164 9.31 -4.14 5.50
C VAL A 164 8.87 -2.69 5.62
N LEU A 165 7.83 -2.26 4.89
CA LEU A 165 7.25 -0.93 5.06
C LEU A 165 6.68 -0.72 6.47
N GLY A 166 6.14 -1.77 7.10
CA GLY A 166 5.78 -1.80 8.52
C GLY A 166 6.98 -1.56 9.43
N ALA A 167 8.07 -2.31 9.25
CA ALA A 167 9.30 -2.16 10.03
C ALA A 167 9.95 -0.77 9.86
N LEU A 168 9.98 -0.24 8.64
CA LEU A 168 10.48 1.11 8.36
C LEU A 168 9.56 2.21 8.94
N LYS A 169 8.25 1.96 9.05
CA LYS A 169 7.30 2.83 9.76
C LYS A 169 7.48 2.79 11.28
N LEU A 170 7.91 1.65 11.82
CA LEU A 170 8.21 1.46 13.25
C LEU A 170 9.70 1.73 13.60
N ASN A 171 10.48 2.26 12.66
CA ASN A 171 11.91 2.59 12.81
C ASN A 171 12.81 1.42 13.24
N CYS A 172 12.50 0.17 12.87
CA CYS A 172 13.35 -1.01 13.06
C CYS A 172 13.99 -1.50 11.73
N PRO A 173 14.86 -0.71 11.07
CA PRO A 173 15.41 -1.05 9.75
C PRO A 173 16.32 -2.30 9.75
N HIS A 174 16.91 -2.68 10.89
CA HIS A 174 17.67 -3.92 11.01
C HIS A 174 16.79 -5.16 10.79
N ILE A 175 15.54 -5.14 11.28
CA ILE A 175 14.56 -6.21 11.05
C ILE A 175 14.12 -6.21 9.58
N ALA A 176 13.89 -5.03 8.98
CA ALA A 176 13.63 -4.91 7.56
C ALA A 176 14.74 -5.53 6.68
N ARG A 177 16.01 -5.31 7.04
CA ARG A 177 17.17 -5.93 6.39
C ARG A 177 17.14 -7.45 6.51
N ALA A 178 17.03 -7.98 7.73
CA ALA A 178 16.99 -9.42 7.98
C ALA A 178 15.83 -10.13 7.26
N LEU A 179 14.65 -9.51 7.18
CA LEU A 179 13.50 -10.05 6.44
C LEU A 179 13.76 -10.16 4.93
N ILE A 180 14.49 -9.19 4.35
CA ILE A 180 14.84 -9.21 2.93
C ILE A 180 15.98 -10.20 2.67
N GLU A 181 17.03 -10.22 3.49
CA GLU A 181 18.14 -11.16 3.34
C GLU A 181 17.68 -12.62 3.47
N ASP A 182 16.81 -12.95 4.43
CA ASP A 182 16.23 -14.29 4.60
C ASP A 182 15.34 -14.74 3.43
N TRP A 183 14.62 -13.80 2.80
CA TRP A 183 13.83 -14.08 1.59
C TRP A 183 14.72 -14.21 0.35
N LEU A 184 15.68 -13.32 0.14
CA LEU A 184 16.61 -13.37 -1.00
C LEU A 184 17.46 -14.65 -0.97
N ALA A 185 17.93 -15.08 0.19
CA ALA A 185 18.69 -16.32 0.35
C ALA A 185 17.91 -17.58 -0.07
N LYS A 186 16.57 -17.52 -0.09
CA LYS A 186 15.66 -18.63 -0.39
C LYS A 186 14.88 -18.45 -1.70
N ASN A 187 14.86 -17.26 -2.26
CA ASN A 187 14.28 -16.97 -3.57
C ASN A 187 14.99 -17.83 -4.65
N GLY A 188 14.24 -18.30 -5.65
CA GLY A 188 14.76 -19.19 -6.69
C GLY A 188 15.02 -20.65 -6.28
N GLN A 189 15.08 -20.99 -4.99
CA GLN A 189 15.27 -22.40 -4.55
C GLN A 189 14.01 -23.25 -4.77
N GLY A 190 12.83 -22.71 -4.46
CA GLY A 190 11.56 -23.32 -4.83
C GLY A 190 11.24 -23.00 -6.29
N GLY A 191 10.84 -24.00 -7.08
CA GLY A 191 10.56 -23.90 -8.53
C GLY A 191 9.36 -23.04 -8.94
N PHE A 192 8.96 -22.08 -8.11
CA PHE A 192 8.05 -21.00 -8.45
C PHE A 192 8.79 -20.00 -9.33
N SER A 193 8.23 -19.62 -10.48
CA SER A 193 8.71 -18.41 -11.17
C SER A 193 8.41 -17.21 -10.28
N ALA A 194 9.44 -16.62 -9.69
CA ALA A 194 9.32 -15.42 -8.87
C ALA A 194 8.56 -14.32 -9.64
N ASP A 195 7.69 -13.60 -8.95
CA ASP A 195 7.03 -12.41 -9.49
C ASP A 195 8.12 -11.37 -9.76
N ALA A 196 8.58 -11.25 -11.00
CA ALA A 196 9.75 -10.44 -11.36
C ALA A 196 9.54 -8.96 -11.00
N ASP A 197 8.34 -8.41 -11.24
CA ASP A 197 7.94 -7.07 -10.79
C ASP A 197 7.97 -6.96 -9.26
N GLY A 198 7.73 -8.07 -8.55
CA GLY A 198 7.83 -8.18 -7.10
C GLY A 198 9.28 -8.22 -6.59
N TYR A 199 10.15 -9.00 -7.24
CA TYR A 199 11.58 -9.08 -6.93
C TYR A 199 12.27 -7.73 -7.12
N VAL A 200 12.01 -7.06 -8.27
CA VAL A 200 12.46 -5.69 -8.56
C VAL A 200 12.11 -4.75 -7.39
N LYS A 201 10.88 -4.82 -6.88
CA LYS A 201 10.42 -3.98 -5.76
C LYS A 201 11.01 -4.34 -4.41
N VAL A 202 11.38 -5.60 -4.18
CA VAL A 202 12.12 -5.99 -2.97
C VAL A 202 13.52 -5.37 -3.01
N LEU A 203 14.20 -5.41 -4.16
CA LEU A 203 15.51 -4.77 -4.31
C LEU A 203 15.45 -3.23 -4.26
N GLU A 204 14.41 -2.62 -4.84
CA GLU A 204 14.14 -1.18 -4.72
C GLU A 204 14.04 -0.75 -3.25
N LEU A 205 13.23 -1.48 -2.48
CA LEU A 205 13.00 -1.24 -1.07
C LEU A 205 14.27 -1.48 -0.24
N TYR A 206 15.04 -2.51 -0.56
CA TYR A 206 16.30 -2.83 0.08
C TYR A 206 17.33 -1.71 -0.12
N CYS A 207 17.65 -1.42 -1.39
CA CYS A 207 18.78 -0.56 -1.76
C CYS A 207 18.49 0.93 -1.57
N LEU A 208 17.24 1.38 -1.76
CA LEU A 208 16.89 2.81 -1.72
C LEU A 208 16.22 3.26 -0.42
N HIS A 209 15.79 2.32 0.46
CA HIS A 209 15.10 2.67 1.70
C HIS A 209 15.62 1.96 2.95
N VAL A 210 15.97 0.67 2.90
CA VAL A 210 16.49 -0.05 4.08
C VAL A 210 17.95 0.28 4.34
N LEU A 211 18.85 0.00 3.40
CA LEU A 211 20.29 0.20 3.57
C LEU A 211 20.68 1.68 3.81
N PRO A 212 20.09 2.68 3.11
CA PRO A 212 20.31 4.10 3.42
C PRO A 212 19.92 4.52 4.85
N ARG A 213 18.89 3.89 5.45
CA ARG A 213 18.50 4.13 6.85
C ARG A 213 19.42 3.46 7.86
N LEU A 214 20.15 2.42 7.45
CA LEU A 214 21.22 1.78 8.22
C LEU A 214 22.58 2.49 8.05
N GLN A 215 22.67 3.45 7.13
CA GLN A 215 23.93 4.05 6.65
C GLN A 215 24.86 3.08 5.92
N ASP A 216 24.35 1.91 5.50
CA ASP A 216 25.03 0.85 4.73
C ASP A 216 25.22 1.25 3.24
N TRP A 217 25.64 2.49 2.97
CA TRP A 217 25.67 3.08 1.61
C TRP A 217 26.59 2.35 0.64
N ASP A 218 27.79 1.97 1.10
CA ASP A 218 28.80 1.31 0.25
C ASP A 218 28.42 -0.14 -0.03
N TYR A 219 27.86 -0.84 0.97
CA TYR A 219 27.27 -2.16 0.80
C TYR A 219 26.08 -2.16 -0.18
N ALA A 220 25.29 -1.08 -0.23
CA ALA A 220 24.22 -0.93 -1.23
C ALA A 220 24.75 -0.71 -2.67
N ASP A 221 25.82 0.07 -2.85
CA ASP A 221 26.46 0.27 -4.17
C ASP A 221 27.18 -1.01 -4.61
N ASP A 222 27.79 -1.79 -3.70
CA ASP A 222 28.39 -3.10 -3.99
C ASP A 222 27.35 -4.19 -4.29
N PHE A 223 26.26 -4.29 -3.52
CA PHE A 223 25.15 -5.20 -3.81
C PHE A 223 24.63 -4.97 -5.23
N LEU A 224 24.39 -3.71 -5.61
CA LEU A 224 23.95 -3.36 -6.97
C LEU A 224 25.00 -3.60 -8.07
N LYS A 225 26.31 -3.68 -7.77
CA LYS A 225 27.34 -4.10 -8.76
C LYS A 225 27.26 -5.59 -9.05
N TYR A 226 27.08 -6.41 -8.02
CA TYR A 226 27.11 -7.86 -8.14
C TYR A 226 25.77 -8.48 -8.54
N GLU A 227 24.66 -7.75 -8.40
CA GLU A 227 23.32 -8.17 -8.82
C GLU A 227 23.23 -8.49 -10.34
N ARG A 228 22.62 -9.64 -10.67
CA ARG A 228 22.53 -10.22 -12.01
C ARG A 228 21.10 -10.47 -12.49
N GLU A 229 20.12 -10.63 -11.60
CA GLU A 229 18.72 -10.87 -11.97
C GLU A 229 18.01 -9.56 -12.36
N LEU A 230 18.46 -8.43 -11.80
CA LEU A 230 17.89 -7.11 -12.05
C LEU A 230 18.26 -6.60 -13.47
N PRO A 231 17.30 -6.15 -14.31
CA PRO A 231 17.60 -5.60 -15.64
C PRO A 231 18.56 -4.41 -15.56
N ILE A 232 19.56 -4.39 -16.44
CA ILE A 232 20.68 -3.43 -16.44
C ILE A 232 20.21 -1.97 -16.29
N ASN A 233 19.22 -1.55 -17.09
CA ASN A 233 18.67 -0.19 -17.06
C ASN A 233 18.06 0.19 -15.70
N VAL A 234 17.46 -0.76 -14.99
CA VAL A 234 16.84 -0.56 -13.66
C VAL A 234 17.92 -0.53 -12.58
N ARG A 235 18.94 -1.39 -12.71
CA ARG A 235 20.13 -1.40 -11.85
C ARG A 235 20.89 -0.07 -11.94
N GLU A 236 21.11 0.46 -13.14
CA GLU A 236 21.69 1.78 -13.37
C GLU A 236 20.85 2.92 -12.78
N GLN A 237 19.51 2.85 -12.94
CA GLN A 237 18.59 3.80 -12.30
C GLN A 237 18.72 3.76 -10.76
N TYR A 238 18.77 2.58 -10.14
CA TYR A 238 18.92 2.46 -8.69
C TYR A 238 20.29 2.94 -8.21
N VAL A 239 21.39 2.67 -8.93
CA VAL A 239 22.72 3.22 -8.60
C VAL A 239 22.72 4.76 -8.68
N ALA A 240 22.08 5.35 -9.70
CA ALA A 240 21.94 6.80 -9.80
C ALA A 240 21.10 7.39 -8.65
N SER A 241 19.97 6.77 -8.33
CA SER A 241 19.10 7.18 -7.21
C SER A 241 19.78 7.05 -5.85
N LEU A 242 20.54 5.98 -5.61
CA LEU A 242 21.32 5.78 -4.38
C LEU A 242 22.37 6.88 -4.20
N ARG A 243 23.07 7.26 -5.27
CA ARG A 243 24.07 8.35 -5.24
C ARG A 243 23.43 9.71 -4.99
N GLN A 244 22.25 9.98 -5.55
CA GLN A 244 21.46 11.17 -5.23
C GLN A 244 21.07 11.19 -3.75
N LEU A 245 20.51 10.10 -3.23
CA LEU A 245 20.11 9.99 -1.81
C LEU A 245 21.30 10.17 -0.86
N ARG A 246 22.49 9.66 -1.21
CA ARG A 246 23.73 9.85 -0.43
C ARG A 246 24.17 11.32 -0.42
N ALA A 247 24.11 11.99 -1.57
CA ALA A 247 24.42 13.43 -1.68
C ALA A 247 23.42 14.29 -0.88
N GLU A 248 22.13 13.99 -0.96
CA GLU A 248 21.09 14.65 -0.16
C GLU A 248 21.30 14.41 1.35
N ALA A 249 21.63 13.18 1.77
CA ALA A 249 21.93 12.88 3.17
C ALA A 249 23.14 13.67 3.70
N LEU A 250 24.23 13.74 2.92
CA LEU A 250 25.41 14.54 3.26
C LEU A 250 25.11 16.04 3.32
N ALA A 251 24.32 16.58 2.39
CA ALA A 251 23.92 17.99 2.42
C ALA A 251 23.08 18.32 3.67
N ASN A 252 22.14 17.43 4.04
CA ASN A 252 21.33 17.59 5.26
C ASN A 252 22.18 17.50 6.54
N ALA A 253 23.21 16.64 6.59
CA ALA A 253 24.12 16.55 7.73
C ALA A 253 24.91 17.86 7.92
N HIS A 254 25.53 18.39 6.86
CA HIS A 254 26.23 19.67 6.91
C HIS A 254 25.30 20.83 7.33
N ALA A 255 24.06 20.86 6.85
CA ALA A 255 23.08 21.88 7.24
C ALA A 255 22.69 21.83 8.73
N GLN A 256 22.76 20.66 9.37
CA GLN A 256 22.52 20.53 10.82
C GLN A 256 23.75 20.99 11.63
N THR A 257 24.96 20.66 11.19
CA THR A 257 26.21 21.15 11.83
C THR A 257 26.42 22.66 11.64
N ALA A 258 25.97 23.22 10.52
CA ALA A 258 26.14 24.62 10.16
C ALA A 258 25.11 25.57 10.80
N HIS A 259 24.16 25.07 11.60
CA HIS A 259 23.36 25.94 12.46
C HIS A 259 24.26 26.50 13.57
N PRO A 260 24.59 27.81 13.59
CA PRO A 260 25.41 28.34 14.66
C PRO A 260 24.66 28.15 15.97
N SER A 261 25.36 27.64 16.99
CA SER A 261 24.85 27.64 18.36
C SER A 261 24.47 29.08 18.69
N HIS A 262 23.18 29.31 18.94
CA HIS A 262 22.66 30.65 19.20
C HIS A 262 23.51 31.29 20.28
N SER A 263 24.20 32.39 19.94
CA SER A 263 24.99 33.15 20.89
C SER A 263 24.04 33.55 22.02
N VAL A 264 24.23 32.93 23.19
CA VAL A 264 23.45 33.24 24.39
C VAL A 264 23.58 34.75 24.59
N PRO A 265 22.49 35.52 24.49
CA PRO A 265 22.58 36.98 24.52
C PRO A 265 23.16 37.36 25.88
N SER A 266 24.39 37.86 25.87
CA SER A 266 25.19 38.10 27.07
C SER A 266 24.45 39.06 27.98
N SER A 267 23.82 38.52 29.02
CA SER A 267 23.01 39.28 29.97
C SER A 267 23.92 40.19 30.80
N SER A 268 24.06 41.42 30.31
CA SER A 268 24.91 42.43 30.92
C SER A 268 24.43 42.77 32.33
N THR A 269 25.20 42.28 33.31
CA THR A 269 25.43 42.93 34.61
C THR A 269 24.20 43.39 35.40
N THR A 270 23.76 42.55 36.34
CA THR A 270 23.22 43.04 37.62
C THR A 270 23.99 42.38 38.76
N SER A 271 24.68 43.18 39.56
CA SER A 271 25.61 42.72 40.60
C SER A 271 24.93 42.40 41.94
N ARG A 272 25.70 41.76 42.86
CA ARG A 272 25.35 41.31 44.24
C ARG A 272 24.72 39.89 44.27
N SER A 273 24.97 39.03 45.26
CA SER A 273 25.75 39.20 46.50
C SER A 273 26.62 37.95 46.83
N VAL A 274 27.57 38.12 47.73
CA VAL A 274 28.53 37.10 48.20
C VAL A 274 27.96 36.27 49.36
N SER A 275 28.16 34.94 49.35
CA SER A 275 28.58 34.13 50.53
C SER A 275 28.91 32.67 50.15
N PRO A 276 29.79 31.95 50.88
CA PRO A 276 30.27 30.62 50.51
C PRO A 276 29.70 29.48 51.38
N ALA A 277 29.79 28.25 50.86
CA ALA A 277 29.81 27.01 51.67
C ALA A 277 30.56 25.90 50.92
N PRO A 278 31.69 25.37 51.43
CA PRO A 278 32.31 24.17 50.91
C PRO A 278 31.67 22.91 51.53
N SER A 279 31.63 21.80 50.80
CA SER A 279 31.26 20.48 51.34
C SER A 279 31.95 19.38 50.55
N ASP A 280 33.06 18.89 51.08
CA ASP A 280 33.68 17.65 50.64
C ASP A 280 32.78 16.45 50.99
N SER A 281 32.64 15.50 50.08
CA SER A 281 32.11 14.16 50.38
C SER A 281 32.64 13.10 49.41
N SER A 282 33.95 12.90 49.44
CA SER A 282 34.61 11.72 48.84
C SER A 282 34.03 10.43 49.42
N VAL A 283 33.37 9.60 48.60
CA VAL A 283 32.98 8.23 48.99
C VAL A 283 33.37 7.23 47.90
N SER A 284 34.42 6.45 48.19
CA SER A 284 34.87 5.35 47.33
C SER A 284 34.03 4.09 47.57
N SER A 285 33.43 3.56 46.50
CA SER A 285 32.80 2.23 46.45
C SER A 285 33.29 1.52 45.18
N SER A 286 34.47 0.91 45.17
CA SER A 286 34.80 -0.37 45.82
C SER A 286 34.13 -1.59 45.14
N SER A 287 34.97 -2.24 44.34
CA SER A 287 34.92 -3.62 43.84
C SER A 287 33.93 -4.58 44.52
N THR A 288 33.03 -5.18 43.73
CA THR A 288 32.34 -6.44 44.06
C THR A 288 32.66 -7.47 42.96
N GLN A 289 33.04 -8.67 43.37
CA GLN A 289 33.68 -9.67 42.50
C GLN A 289 32.70 -10.53 41.69
N THR A 290 33.16 -11.03 40.54
CA THR A 290 32.46 -12.04 39.74
C THR A 290 32.48 -13.41 40.45
N ALA A 291 31.34 -13.84 41.00
CA ALA A 291 31.19 -15.16 41.59
C ALA A 291 30.52 -16.15 40.61
N THR A 292 31.28 -17.11 40.08
CA THR A 292 30.75 -18.17 39.21
C THR A 292 30.33 -19.42 40.00
N PRO A 293 29.06 -19.83 39.99
CA PRO A 293 28.64 -21.08 40.62
C PRO A 293 29.07 -22.30 39.79
N ARG A 294 30.16 -22.95 40.20
CA ARG A 294 30.50 -24.32 39.75
C ARG A 294 29.46 -25.29 40.31
N SER A 295 28.58 -25.82 39.46
CA SER A 295 27.81 -27.02 39.80
C SER A 295 28.59 -28.27 39.38
N ARG A 296 28.89 -29.14 40.36
CA ARG A 296 29.35 -30.51 40.12
C ARG A 296 28.14 -31.45 40.26
N GLY A 297 28.03 -32.46 39.41
CA GLY A 297 27.09 -33.56 39.62
C GLY A 297 27.46 -34.42 40.84
N PRO A 298 26.61 -35.40 41.18
CA PRO A 298 27.00 -36.75 40.78
C PRO A 298 25.85 -37.62 40.20
N ALA A 299 26.28 -38.79 39.71
CA ALA A 299 25.63 -40.09 39.47
C ALA A 299 24.12 -40.31 39.83
N ALA A 300 23.41 -41.29 39.24
CA ALA A 300 23.89 -42.52 38.60
C ALA A 300 22.91 -43.07 37.52
N ASN A 301 23.30 -44.20 36.92
CA ASN A 301 22.52 -45.10 36.03
C ASN A 301 22.14 -44.51 34.64
N GLY A 302 22.48 -45.14 33.50
CA GLY A 302 23.36 -46.28 33.28
C GLY A 302 22.89 -47.21 32.15
N SER A 303 23.63 -47.23 31.04
CA SER A 303 23.68 -48.37 30.12
C SER A 303 24.97 -48.31 29.30
N ILE A 304 25.56 -49.46 28.98
CA ILE A 304 26.88 -49.60 28.35
C ILE A 304 26.75 -50.59 27.19
N ARG A 305 27.25 -50.25 25.99
CA ARG A 305 27.96 -51.13 25.02
C ARG A 305 28.50 -50.30 23.82
N PRO A 306 29.51 -50.78 23.06
CA PRO A 306 30.73 -49.98 22.91
C PRO A 306 31.33 -49.89 21.49
N MET A 307 32.37 -49.05 21.42
CA MET A 307 33.55 -49.06 20.53
C MET A 307 33.66 -50.11 19.39
N THR A 308 34.09 -49.64 18.22
CA THR A 308 35.48 -49.84 17.73
C THR A 308 35.96 -48.65 16.87
N PRO A 309 37.28 -48.42 16.69
CA PRO A 309 37.84 -47.25 15.99
C PRO A 309 38.52 -47.60 14.65
N PHE A 310 39.11 -46.61 13.95
CA PHE A 310 40.55 -46.56 13.59
C PHE A 310 40.92 -45.22 12.88
N GLU A 311 42.07 -44.65 13.24
CA GLU A 311 43.14 -43.98 12.45
C GLU A 311 42.91 -43.15 11.15
N SER A 312 43.85 -42.32 10.66
CA SER A 312 44.95 -41.50 11.26
C SER A 312 45.64 -40.69 10.14
N SER A 313 46.10 -39.45 10.43
CA SER A 313 47.12 -38.70 9.66
C SER A 313 46.71 -38.28 8.21
N GLN A 314 47.34 -37.32 7.51
CA GLN A 314 48.61 -36.60 7.69
C GLN A 314 48.47 -35.07 7.41
N SER A 315 49.47 -34.28 7.82
CA SER A 315 49.79 -32.95 7.27
C SER A 315 51.08 -33.06 6.46
N PRO A 316 51.39 -32.12 5.53
CA PRO A 316 52.44 -31.15 5.91
C PRO A 316 52.31 -29.72 5.35
N LYS A 317 53.01 -28.78 5.99
CA LYS A 317 53.50 -27.49 5.44
C LYS A 317 54.89 -27.69 4.79
N PRO A 318 55.33 -26.84 3.84
CA PRO A 318 56.12 -25.62 4.18
C PRO A 318 55.40 -24.29 3.79
N GLN A 319 55.71 -23.06 4.24
CA GLN A 319 57.00 -22.32 4.41
C GLN A 319 57.56 -21.84 3.05
N GLU A 320 58.03 -20.60 2.77
CA GLU A 320 58.03 -19.24 3.38
C GLU A 320 58.33 -18.21 2.22
N GLN A 321 58.66 -16.90 2.30
CA GLN A 321 58.96 -15.88 3.35
C GLN A 321 58.65 -14.44 2.80
N HIS A 322 59.06 -13.39 3.52
CA HIS A 322 59.43 -12.03 3.03
C HIS A 322 58.31 -11.06 2.55
N ARG A 323 58.45 -9.71 2.61
CA ARG A 323 59.20 -8.79 3.52
C ARG A 323 58.80 -7.32 3.24
N HIS A 324 58.54 -6.51 4.28
CA HIS A 324 58.37 -5.02 4.23
C HIS A 324 57.22 -4.48 3.33
N GLY A 325 56.71 -3.25 3.50
CA GLY A 325 56.93 -2.26 4.56
C GLY A 325 55.94 -1.07 4.45
N SER A 326 55.77 -0.33 5.54
CA SER A 326 55.15 1.01 5.60
C SER A 326 56.30 2.03 5.79
N PRO A 327 56.23 3.31 5.36
CA PRO A 327 55.05 4.20 5.45
C PRO A 327 54.76 5.00 4.16
N HIS A 328 53.79 5.93 4.23
CA HIS A 328 54.08 7.38 4.10
C HIS A 328 52.82 8.23 4.35
N SER A 329 52.92 9.18 5.27
CA SER A 329 51.98 10.30 5.37
C SER A 329 52.39 11.39 4.38
N THR A 330 51.42 11.99 3.67
CA THR A 330 51.60 13.27 2.96
C THR A 330 50.54 14.26 3.39
N SER A 331 50.98 15.46 3.78
CA SER A 331 50.14 16.59 4.14
C SER A 331 50.40 17.74 3.16
N SER A 332 49.32 18.31 2.61
CA SER A 332 49.32 19.59 1.90
C SER A 332 47.92 20.16 2.09
N GLN A 333 47.75 21.19 2.92
CA GLN A 333 47.89 22.60 2.51
C GLN A 333 46.96 22.90 1.32
N SER A 334 45.78 23.48 1.54
CA SER A 334 45.52 24.86 1.97
C SER A 334 45.89 25.90 0.91
N ILE A 335 44.92 26.23 0.05
CA ILE A 335 44.84 27.54 -0.61
C ILE A 335 43.43 28.08 -0.33
N ALA A 336 43.34 29.34 0.08
CA ALA A 336 42.09 30.01 0.42
C ALA A 336 41.74 31.10 -0.60
N SER A 337 40.48 31.52 -0.58
CA SER A 337 40.00 32.82 -1.05
C SER A 337 40.19 33.19 -2.54
N THR A 338 39.10 33.15 -3.29
CA THR A 338 38.67 34.37 -4.00
C THR A 338 37.15 34.46 -4.01
N ALA A 339 36.60 35.63 -3.67
CA ALA A 339 35.17 35.89 -3.72
C ALA A 339 34.86 36.92 -4.81
N THR A 340 33.96 36.57 -5.73
CA THR A 340 33.33 37.54 -6.65
C THR A 340 31.87 37.18 -6.87
N SER A 341 30.98 38.12 -6.57
CA SER A 341 29.55 38.03 -6.86
C SER A 341 29.29 38.00 -8.37
N ARG A 342 28.21 37.32 -8.79
CA ARG A 342 27.07 37.99 -9.45
C ARG A 342 25.87 37.06 -9.67
N THR A 343 24.69 37.65 -9.46
CA THR A 343 23.38 37.09 -9.81
C THR A 343 23.27 36.85 -11.32
N VAL A 344 22.80 35.67 -11.73
CA VAL A 344 22.34 35.42 -13.11
C VAL A 344 21.00 34.68 -13.07
N THR A 345 19.93 35.39 -13.41
CA THR A 345 18.61 34.81 -13.69
C THR A 345 18.48 34.52 -15.19
N PRO A 346 18.17 33.29 -15.61
CA PRO A 346 17.65 33.04 -16.95
C PRO A 346 16.14 33.32 -16.97
N GLN A 347 15.71 34.34 -17.71
CA GLN A 347 14.28 34.59 -17.93
C GLN A 347 13.63 33.50 -18.80
N SER A 348 12.35 33.25 -18.55
CA SER A 348 11.49 32.47 -19.44
C SER A 348 11.26 33.20 -20.77
N ALA A 349 11.59 32.58 -21.91
CA ALA A 349 11.28 33.12 -23.23
C ALA A 349 10.81 32.04 -24.22
N SER A 350 9.69 32.35 -24.89
CA SER A 350 9.24 31.86 -26.21
C SER A 350 9.67 30.46 -26.69
N ARG A 351 8.73 29.51 -26.73
CA ARG A 351 8.78 28.41 -27.71
C ARG A 351 7.41 28.03 -28.28
N GLU A 352 6.68 29.04 -28.74
CA GLU A 352 5.42 28.89 -29.48
C GLU A 352 5.60 29.27 -30.96
N ARG A 353 6.02 28.28 -31.76
CA ARG A 353 5.92 28.19 -33.23
C ARG A 353 6.56 26.87 -33.67
N ASP A 354 5.73 25.86 -33.96
CA ASP A 354 6.06 24.69 -34.82
C ASP A 354 4.86 23.71 -34.87
N ARG A 355 3.74 24.14 -35.47
CA ARG A 355 2.57 23.26 -35.63
C ARG A 355 1.75 23.42 -36.91
N GLU A 356 2.24 24.20 -37.88
CA GLU A 356 1.45 24.62 -39.04
C GLU A 356 2.14 24.30 -40.38
N ARG A 357 2.55 23.05 -40.61
CA ARG A 357 2.99 22.58 -41.95
C ARG A 357 2.83 21.07 -42.20
N ALA A 358 1.66 20.52 -41.89
CA ALA A 358 1.35 19.09 -42.10
C ALA A 358 -0.08 18.82 -42.64
N ARG A 359 -0.62 19.69 -43.52
CA ARG A 359 -1.93 19.50 -44.17
C ARG A 359 -1.95 19.89 -45.65
N ALA A 360 -1.21 19.16 -46.49
CA ALA A 360 -1.38 19.22 -47.94
C ALA A 360 -0.89 17.94 -48.66
N LYS A 361 -1.84 17.07 -49.07
CA LYS A 361 -1.84 16.26 -50.31
C LYS A 361 -3.01 15.25 -50.31
N LYS A 362 -4.10 15.60 -50.99
CA LYS A 362 -4.97 14.62 -51.67
C LYS A 362 -4.29 14.22 -52.99
N PRO A 363 -4.58 13.02 -53.52
CA PRO A 363 -4.99 12.94 -54.91
C PRO A 363 -6.32 12.20 -55.11
N ALA A 364 -6.95 12.41 -56.26
CA ALA A 364 -8.15 11.70 -56.73
C ALA A 364 -7.71 10.53 -57.65
N ARG A 365 -8.29 9.33 -57.55
CA ARG A 365 -9.51 8.84 -58.22
C ARG A 365 -9.36 8.57 -59.74
N ALA A 366 -8.91 7.36 -60.07
CA ALA A 366 -9.23 6.60 -61.28
C ALA A 366 -8.99 5.09 -61.00
N ALA A 367 -9.53 4.08 -61.69
CA ALA A 367 -10.79 3.83 -62.40
C ALA A 367 -10.55 2.70 -63.46
N ALA A 368 -10.61 1.43 -63.05
CA ALA A 368 -10.65 0.20 -63.87
C ALA A 368 -10.50 -1.03 -62.92
N ARG A 369 -10.95 -2.26 -63.19
CA ARG A 369 -12.06 -2.84 -63.98
C ARG A 369 -12.32 -4.27 -63.42
N LEU A 370 -13.44 -4.90 -63.77
CA LEU A 370 -13.82 -6.29 -63.45
C LEU A 370 -13.12 -7.31 -64.39
N PRO A 371 -13.27 -8.66 -64.26
CA PRO A 371 -14.24 -9.47 -63.47
C PRO A 371 -13.57 -10.63 -62.67
N ASP A 372 -14.15 -11.76 -62.21
CA ASP A 372 -15.53 -12.32 -62.13
C ASP A 372 -15.65 -13.38 -60.98
N GLY A 373 -16.80 -14.07 -60.84
CA GLY A 373 -17.00 -15.33 -60.09
C GLY A 373 -17.42 -15.13 -58.62
N SER A 374 -18.71 -15.21 -58.21
CA SER A 374 -19.61 -16.39 -58.08
C SER A 374 -19.28 -17.30 -56.87
N ALA A 375 -20.21 -17.76 -56.01
CA ALA A 375 -21.68 -17.68 -56.02
C ALA A 375 -22.36 -17.85 -54.64
N SER A 376 -23.58 -17.29 -54.48
CA SER A 376 -24.68 -17.68 -53.54
C SER A 376 -24.42 -17.62 -52.01
N ARG A 377 -25.38 -17.33 -51.12
CA ARG A 377 -26.82 -17.72 -51.06
C ARG A 377 -27.68 -16.73 -50.23
N SER A 378 -29.02 -16.84 -50.36
CA SER A 378 -30.19 -16.25 -49.65
C SER A 378 -29.99 -15.28 -48.46
N ARG A 379 -30.71 -14.13 -48.33
CA ARG A 379 -32.17 -13.93 -48.09
C ARG A 379 -32.68 -14.62 -46.80
N SER A 380 -33.49 -13.98 -45.93
CA SER A 380 -34.59 -13.02 -46.22
C SER A 380 -34.78 -11.87 -45.20
N ARG A 381 -35.60 -10.86 -45.57
CA ARG A 381 -36.37 -9.96 -44.67
C ARG A 381 -37.61 -10.74 -44.13
N SER A 382 -38.60 -10.29 -43.34
CA SER A 382 -39.15 -9.02 -42.80
C SER A 382 -40.13 -9.43 -41.65
N ALA A 383 -40.87 -8.63 -40.86
CA ALA A 383 -41.02 -7.19 -40.57
C ALA A 383 -41.77 -7.03 -39.21
N THR A 384 -42.10 -5.80 -38.77
CA THR A 384 -43.05 -5.52 -37.66
C THR A 384 -44.52 -5.68 -38.07
N PRO A 385 -45.44 -5.84 -37.09
CA PRO A 385 -46.67 -5.03 -37.12
C PRO A 385 -47.06 -4.43 -35.75
N ALA A 386 -48.07 -3.55 -35.76
CA ALA A 386 -48.79 -3.07 -34.57
C ALA A 386 -50.28 -2.87 -34.90
N ALA A 387 -51.16 -3.24 -33.96
CA ALA A 387 -52.63 -3.07 -33.96
C ALA A 387 -53.09 -3.26 -32.49
N THR A 388 -53.90 -2.44 -31.80
CA THR A 388 -55.20 -1.76 -32.02
C THR A 388 -56.46 -2.59 -31.73
N ALA A 389 -57.00 -2.38 -30.52
CA ALA A 389 -58.43 -2.18 -30.17
C ALA A 389 -59.44 -3.35 -30.15
N ALA A 390 -60.50 -3.13 -29.36
CA ALA A 390 -61.79 -3.86 -29.24
C ALA A 390 -61.73 -5.32 -28.70
N ALA A 391 -62.77 -5.86 -28.03
CA ALA A 391 -63.92 -5.30 -27.27
C ALA A 391 -64.57 -6.46 -26.45
N GLY A 392 -65.42 -6.18 -25.45
CA GLY A 392 -66.27 -7.24 -24.84
C GLY A 392 -66.63 -7.12 -23.35
N SER A 393 -67.74 -6.44 -23.07
CA SER A 393 -68.78 -6.61 -22.02
C SER A 393 -68.99 -8.02 -21.38
N PRO A 394 -69.86 -8.18 -20.34
CA PRO A 394 -70.28 -7.26 -19.24
C PRO A 394 -70.44 -7.96 -17.86
N ALA A 395 -70.92 -7.23 -16.82
CA ALA A 395 -72.13 -7.54 -16.01
C ALA A 395 -72.05 -7.11 -14.51
N SER A 396 -73.16 -6.53 -14.00
CA SER A 396 -73.74 -6.58 -12.61
C SER A 396 -72.85 -6.58 -11.33
N SER A 397 -73.23 -5.92 -10.22
CA SER A 397 -74.40 -5.06 -9.89
C SER A 397 -74.24 -4.39 -8.51
N ALA A 398 -75.21 -3.52 -8.14
CA ALA A 398 -75.49 -2.93 -6.81
C ALA A 398 -74.55 -1.84 -6.24
N SER A 399 -74.96 -0.96 -5.31
CA SER A 399 -76.28 -0.31 -5.05
C SER A 399 -76.20 0.71 -3.89
N MET A 400 -76.33 2.03 -4.17
CA MET A 400 -77.00 3.06 -3.33
C MET A 400 -76.44 3.43 -1.92
N PRO A 401 -76.90 4.52 -1.24
CA PRO A 401 -77.49 5.80 -1.70
C PRO A 401 -77.01 7.11 -0.97
N ASN A 402 -77.42 8.27 -1.51
CA ASN A 402 -77.65 9.58 -0.81
C ASN A 402 -76.48 10.33 -0.13
N SER A 403 -76.52 11.66 0.12
CA SER A 403 -77.46 12.78 -0.18
C SER A 403 -76.63 14.01 -0.63
N VAL A 404 -77.03 14.87 -1.59
CA VAL A 404 -78.12 15.89 -1.59
C VAL A 404 -78.01 16.95 -0.48
N ILE A 405 -77.62 18.17 -0.87
CA ILE A 405 -78.28 19.47 -0.58
C ILE A 405 -77.78 20.52 -1.59
N ARG A 406 -78.65 21.43 -2.03
CA ARG A 406 -78.32 22.64 -2.81
C ARG A 406 -78.57 23.87 -1.93
N HIS A 407 -77.86 24.98 -2.14
CA HIS A 407 -78.45 26.33 -2.11
C HIS A 407 -77.56 27.37 -2.80
N ALA A 408 -78.23 28.40 -3.34
CA ALA A 408 -77.76 29.62 -3.98
C ALA A 408 -78.93 30.65 -3.83
N PRO A 409 -78.84 31.96 -4.19
CA PRO A 409 -77.82 32.61 -5.04
C PRO A 409 -77.41 34.06 -4.64
N LEU A 410 -76.71 34.74 -5.58
CA LEU A 410 -76.83 36.18 -5.94
C LEU A 410 -76.27 37.28 -5.01
N ALA A 411 -75.13 37.89 -5.41
CA ALA A 411 -74.95 39.34 -5.64
C ALA A 411 -73.51 39.68 -6.09
N ASP A 412 -73.36 40.73 -6.90
CA ASP A 412 -72.11 41.32 -7.44
C ASP A 412 -72.28 42.87 -7.41
N PRO A 413 -71.27 43.73 -7.63
CA PRO A 413 -69.81 43.51 -7.69
C PRO A 413 -68.98 44.54 -6.86
N ALA A 414 -67.64 44.37 -6.77
CA ALA A 414 -66.62 45.45 -6.94
C ALA A 414 -65.18 45.07 -6.51
N SER A 415 -64.20 45.81 -7.07
CA SER A 415 -62.86 46.08 -6.48
C SER A 415 -61.86 44.92 -6.27
N ALA A 416 -61.44 44.35 -7.40
CA ALA A 416 -60.10 43.83 -7.69
C ALA A 416 -59.00 43.92 -6.60
N ARG A 417 -58.58 42.76 -6.08
CA ARG A 417 -57.20 42.48 -5.61
C ARG A 417 -56.78 41.07 -6.03
N SER A 418 -55.78 40.96 -6.90
CA SER A 418 -55.35 39.70 -7.52
C SER A 418 -54.43 38.88 -6.60
N SER A 419 -55.03 38.01 -5.79
CA SER A 419 -54.33 36.99 -5.00
C SER A 419 -53.74 35.90 -5.91
N SER A 420 -52.45 35.98 -6.21
CA SER A 420 -51.75 34.98 -7.00
C SER A 420 -51.63 33.65 -6.24
N ILE A 421 -52.22 32.59 -6.79
CA ILE A 421 -52.16 31.24 -6.21
C ILE A 421 -50.70 30.81 -6.07
N PRO A 422 -50.25 30.34 -4.88
CA PRO A 422 -48.86 29.98 -4.63
C PRO A 422 -48.49 28.72 -5.44
N ARG A 423 -47.88 28.93 -6.60
CA ARG A 423 -47.43 27.87 -7.51
C ARG A 423 -46.32 27.06 -6.83
N ALA A 424 -46.56 25.76 -6.63
CA ALA A 424 -45.65 24.88 -5.91
C ALA A 424 -44.20 24.98 -6.44
N PRO A 425 -43.18 25.08 -5.55
CA PRO A 425 -41.81 25.34 -5.96
C PRO A 425 -41.27 24.18 -6.82
N SER A 426 -40.83 24.52 -8.03
CA SER A 426 -40.16 23.57 -8.93
C SER A 426 -38.99 22.89 -8.22
N THR A 427 -38.78 21.60 -8.47
CA THR A 427 -37.61 20.85 -7.95
C THR A 427 -36.28 21.50 -8.33
N LEU A 428 -36.20 22.16 -9.49
CA LEU A 428 -35.04 22.96 -9.91
C LEU A 428 -34.81 24.19 -9.02
N ALA A 429 -35.86 24.80 -8.46
CA ALA A 429 -35.73 25.92 -7.53
C ALA A 429 -35.19 25.46 -6.17
N LEU A 430 -35.65 24.31 -5.66
CA LEU A 430 -35.12 23.69 -4.44
C LEU A 430 -33.63 23.29 -4.58
N VAL A 431 -33.26 22.68 -5.72
CA VAL A 431 -31.86 22.37 -6.04
C VAL A 431 -31.02 23.64 -6.18
N ARG A 432 -31.53 24.69 -6.84
CA ARG A 432 -30.81 25.97 -6.96
C ARG A 432 -30.60 26.63 -5.59
N ALA A 433 -31.59 26.59 -4.71
CA ALA A 433 -31.50 27.14 -3.36
C ALA A 433 -30.45 26.40 -2.49
N SER A 434 -30.41 25.06 -2.54
CA SER A 434 -29.44 24.27 -1.77
C SER A 434 -28.00 24.44 -2.27
N PHE A 435 -27.78 24.56 -3.59
CA PHE A 435 -26.46 24.95 -4.10
C PHE A 435 -26.08 26.39 -3.73
N GLN A 436 -27.03 27.32 -3.68
CA GLN A 436 -26.75 28.73 -3.40
C GLN A 436 -26.37 29.01 -1.94
N SER A 437 -26.84 28.21 -0.96
CA SER A 437 -26.35 28.29 0.42
C SER A 437 -24.92 27.75 0.55
N VAL A 438 -24.64 26.59 -0.04
CA VAL A 438 -23.30 25.98 -0.07
C VAL A 438 -22.27 26.91 -0.74
N LEU A 439 -22.64 27.53 -1.86
CA LEU A 439 -21.75 28.46 -2.60
C LEU A 439 -21.49 29.79 -1.87
N ARG A 440 -22.38 30.24 -0.97
CA ARG A 440 -22.17 31.46 -0.16
C ARG A 440 -21.29 31.24 1.07
N GLY A 441 -21.30 30.04 1.66
CA GLY A 441 -20.48 29.71 2.84
C GLY A 441 -19.11 29.09 2.54
N ALA A 442 -18.84 28.67 1.30
CA ALA A 442 -17.59 28.00 0.94
C ALA A 442 -16.49 29.02 0.56
N SER A 443 -15.35 28.96 1.26
CA SER A 443 -14.15 29.68 0.83
C SER A 443 -13.66 29.18 -0.53
N ARG A 444 -12.95 30.03 -1.29
CA ARG A 444 -12.46 29.69 -2.65
C ARG A 444 -11.70 28.35 -2.71
N ALA A 445 -10.91 28.04 -1.67
CA ALA A 445 -10.21 26.77 -1.52
C ALA A 445 -11.18 25.57 -1.39
N LYS A 446 -12.26 25.68 -0.59
CA LYS A 446 -13.29 24.64 -0.48
C LYS A 446 -14.01 24.43 -1.81
N ILE A 447 -14.39 25.50 -2.52
CA ILE A 447 -15.03 25.42 -3.84
C ILE A 447 -14.12 24.69 -4.84
N LEU A 448 -12.83 25.02 -4.87
CA LEU A 448 -11.86 24.37 -5.76
C LEU A 448 -11.65 22.89 -5.40
N ALA A 449 -11.58 22.53 -4.11
CA ALA A 449 -11.53 21.15 -3.66
C ALA A 449 -12.78 20.35 -4.07
N TYR A 450 -13.98 20.92 -3.94
CA TYR A 450 -15.22 20.30 -4.43
C TYR A 450 -15.20 20.10 -5.94
N LEU A 451 -14.73 21.08 -6.72
CA LEU A 451 -14.65 20.97 -8.19
C LEU A 451 -13.66 19.87 -8.61
N VAL A 452 -12.48 19.79 -7.98
CA VAL A 452 -11.51 18.71 -8.23
C VAL A 452 -12.10 17.34 -7.90
N LEU A 453 -12.75 17.18 -6.74
CA LEU A 453 -13.24 15.90 -6.26
C LEU A 453 -14.51 15.41 -6.97
N PHE A 454 -15.44 16.30 -7.31
CA PHE A 454 -16.73 15.94 -7.93
C PHE A 454 -16.81 16.14 -9.45
N VAL A 455 -15.89 16.88 -10.07
CA VAL A 455 -15.89 17.11 -11.54
C VAL A 455 -14.66 16.50 -12.20
N VAL A 456 -13.45 16.86 -11.74
CA VAL A 456 -12.20 16.40 -12.38
C VAL A 456 -11.97 14.90 -12.18
N LEU A 457 -12.10 14.41 -10.95
CA LEU A 457 -11.81 13.01 -10.61
C LEU A 457 -12.76 12.03 -11.35
N PRO A 458 -14.10 12.27 -11.45
CA PRO A 458 -14.98 11.47 -12.30
C PRO A 458 -14.65 11.55 -13.81
N LEU A 459 -14.28 12.73 -14.34
CA LEU A 459 -13.88 12.88 -15.74
C LEU A 459 -12.60 12.09 -16.07
N VAL A 460 -11.58 12.15 -15.22
CA VAL A 460 -10.35 11.36 -15.37
C VAL A 460 -10.65 9.86 -15.28
N SER A 461 -11.49 9.44 -14.32
CA SER A 461 -11.95 8.05 -14.20
C SER A 461 -12.71 7.56 -15.44
N PHE A 462 -13.59 8.40 -16.01
CA PHE A 462 -14.31 8.11 -17.25
C PHE A 462 -13.37 7.98 -18.45
N LEU A 463 -12.42 8.91 -18.62
CA LEU A 463 -11.40 8.86 -19.68
C LEU A 463 -10.51 7.62 -19.56
N MET A 464 -10.07 7.26 -18.35
CA MET A 464 -9.35 6.01 -18.08
C MET A 464 -10.19 4.77 -18.45
N ARG A 465 -11.50 4.77 -18.13
CA ARG A 465 -12.42 3.65 -18.43
C ARG A 465 -12.69 3.51 -19.92
N VAL A 466 -12.86 4.61 -20.65
CA VAL A 466 -13.00 4.62 -22.12
C VAL A 466 -11.69 4.17 -22.77
N ARG A 467 -10.53 4.63 -22.29
CA ARG A 467 -9.22 4.22 -22.81
C ARG A 467 -8.95 2.73 -22.57
N ARG A 468 -9.27 2.19 -21.38
CA ARG A 468 -9.22 0.74 -21.11
C ARG A 468 -10.13 -0.06 -22.05
N ARG A 469 -11.37 0.40 -22.30
CA ARG A 469 -12.29 -0.26 -23.26
C ARG A 469 -11.79 -0.25 -24.70
N ARG A 470 -10.99 0.74 -25.12
CA ARG A 470 -10.32 0.77 -26.44
C ARG A 470 -8.99 0.01 -26.49
N ALA A 471 -8.48 -0.46 -25.36
CA ALA A 471 -7.20 -1.18 -25.26
C ALA A 471 -7.35 -2.72 -25.17
N VAL A 472 -8.58 -3.24 -25.13
CA VAL A 472 -8.84 -4.68 -25.24
C VAL A 472 -9.06 -5.00 -26.73
N PRO A 473 -8.14 -5.71 -27.41
CA PRO A 473 -8.36 -6.14 -28.78
C PRO A 473 -9.37 -7.30 -28.82
N SER A 474 -10.62 -6.99 -29.18
CA SER A 474 -11.54 -8.03 -29.67
C SER A 474 -11.07 -8.42 -31.08
N GLY A 475 -10.59 -9.65 -31.26
CA GLY A 475 -9.86 -10.00 -32.48
C GLY A 475 -9.27 -11.41 -32.49
N THR A 476 -10.15 -12.39 -32.53
CA THR A 476 -9.95 -13.73 -33.10
C THR A 476 -9.02 -13.74 -34.32
N GLY A 477 -7.98 -14.60 -34.30
CA GLY A 477 -7.36 -15.19 -35.50
C GLY A 477 -6.41 -14.32 -36.35
N GLY A 478 -5.19 -14.84 -36.60
CA GLY A 478 -4.41 -14.52 -37.81
C GLY A 478 -2.97 -14.01 -37.61
N GLY A 479 -2.00 -14.74 -38.20
CA GLY A 479 -0.73 -14.18 -38.69
C GLY A 479 0.41 -14.00 -37.68
N THR A 480 1.25 -15.03 -37.50
CA THR A 480 2.52 -14.99 -36.75
C THR A 480 3.47 -13.86 -37.19
N VAL A 481 3.47 -13.50 -38.48
CA VAL A 481 4.27 -12.41 -39.07
C VAL A 481 3.99 -11.04 -38.41
N GLY A 482 2.78 -10.80 -37.91
CA GLY A 482 2.41 -9.55 -37.25
C GLY A 482 3.14 -9.29 -35.93
N ALA A 483 3.50 -10.35 -35.20
CA ALA A 483 4.19 -10.25 -33.91
C ALA A 483 5.65 -9.80 -34.07
N VAL A 484 6.37 -10.33 -35.08
CA VAL A 484 7.77 -9.98 -35.37
C VAL A 484 7.88 -8.51 -35.77
N ARG A 485 6.97 -8.02 -36.62
CA ARG A 485 6.95 -6.60 -37.04
C ARG A 485 6.53 -5.62 -35.92
N ARG A 486 5.93 -6.11 -34.83
CA ARG A 486 5.76 -5.35 -33.57
C ARG A 486 7.04 -5.33 -32.73
N ARG A 487 7.71 -6.49 -32.53
CA ARG A 487 8.98 -6.54 -31.77
C ARG A 487 10.05 -5.62 -32.37
N LEU A 488 10.24 -5.63 -33.68
CA LEU A 488 11.21 -4.76 -34.37
C LEU A 488 10.89 -3.26 -34.29
N ARG A 489 9.65 -2.85 -33.96
CA ARG A 489 9.31 -1.44 -33.69
C ARG A 489 9.42 -1.03 -32.22
N ALA A 490 9.53 -1.99 -31.30
CA ALA A 490 9.79 -1.72 -29.89
C ALA A 490 11.30 -1.61 -29.58
N ALA A 491 12.15 -2.31 -30.33
CA ALA A 491 13.59 -2.42 -30.04
C ALA A 491 14.40 -1.13 -30.32
N ASN A 492 14.04 -0.33 -31.32
CA ASN A 492 14.80 0.87 -31.74
C ASN A 492 14.07 2.20 -31.41
N GLY A 493 13.24 2.22 -30.37
CA GLY A 493 12.34 3.33 -30.05
C GLY A 493 12.78 4.21 -28.88
N GLN A 494 13.79 5.06 -29.05
CA GLN A 494 14.14 6.11 -28.08
C GLN A 494 12.99 7.14 -27.99
N GLY A 495 12.05 6.98 -27.05
CA GLY A 495 11.04 8.00 -26.81
C GLY A 495 9.82 7.55 -26.00
N GLY A 496 9.65 8.16 -24.81
CA GLY A 496 8.36 8.25 -24.15
C GLY A 496 8.06 7.25 -23.04
N THR A 497 8.70 7.44 -21.89
CA THR A 497 7.95 7.34 -20.62
C THR A 497 6.75 8.27 -20.75
N GLY A 498 5.58 7.67 -21.01
CA GLY A 498 4.43 8.41 -21.53
C GLY A 498 4.02 9.56 -20.60
N VAL A 499 3.61 10.69 -21.16
CA VAL A 499 3.31 11.93 -20.40
C VAL A 499 2.39 11.69 -19.19
N VAL A 500 1.47 10.71 -19.27
CA VAL A 500 0.60 10.30 -18.17
C VAL A 500 1.35 9.74 -16.95
N ALA A 501 2.47 9.02 -17.15
CA ALA A 501 3.32 8.53 -16.06
C ALA A 501 4.02 9.69 -15.35
N LYS A 502 4.65 10.61 -16.10
CA LYS A 502 5.25 11.82 -15.52
C LYS A 502 4.22 12.69 -14.82
N VAL A 503 3.04 12.91 -15.40
CA VAL A 503 1.94 13.66 -14.76
C VAL A 503 1.41 12.95 -13.50
N TRP A 504 1.46 11.61 -13.44
CA TRP A 504 1.10 10.87 -12.23
C TRP A 504 2.18 10.98 -11.14
N GLU A 505 3.45 10.94 -11.52
CA GLU A 505 4.62 11.14 -10.64
C GLU A 505 4.65 12.56 -10.06
N GLU A 506 4.47 13.58 -10.90
CA GLU A 506 4.25 14.99 -10.51
C GLU A 506 3.06 15.14 -9.56
N LEU A 507 1.92 14.51 -9.86
CA LEU A 507 0.72 14.58 -9.01
C LEU A 507 0.94 13.94 -7.64
N VAL A 508 1.59 12.76 -7.59
CA VAL A 508 1.93 12.08 -6.33
C VAL A 508 2.92 12.93 -5.52
N ARG A 509 3.91 13.55 -6.17
CA ARG A 509 4.88 14.44 -5.54
C ARG A 509 4.21 15.71 -4.97
N ALA A 510 3.35 16.37 -5.75
CA ALA A 510 2.61 17.55 -5.32
C ALA A 510 1.64 17.25 -4.15
N VAL A 511 1.02 16.07 -4.12
CA VAL A 511 0.20 15.62 -2.98
C VAL A 511 1.07 15.33 -1.75
N LEU A 512 2.24 14.71 -1.92
CA LEU A 512 3.20 14.50 -0.82
C LEU A 512 3.72 15.82 -0.24
N ASP A 513 4.10 16.79 -1.08
CA ASP A 513 4.58 18.09 -0.62
C ASP A 513 3.48 18.94 0.02
N THR A 514 2.23 18.90 -0.48
CA THR A 514 1.12 19.58 0.21
C THR A 514 0.76 18.94 1.55
N VAL A 515 0.85 17.61 1.68
CA VAL A 515 0.73 16.93 3.00
C VAL A 515 1.91 17.29 3.91
N ARG A 516 3.14 17.36 3.38
CA ARG A 516 4.35 17.71 4.14
C ARG A 516 4.36 19.17 4.61
N MET A 517 3.83 20.09 3.81
CA MET A 517 3.62 21.48 4.20
C MET A 517 2.44 21.65 5.16
N ALA A 518 1.34 20.90 5.00
CA ALA A 518 0.24 20.92 5.98
C ALA A 518 0.64 20.32 7.34
N GLY A 519 1.61 19.40 7.37
CA GLY A 519 2.15 18.81 8.61
C GLY A 519 3.21 19.67 9.32
N ARG A 520 3.85 20.62 8.64
CA ARG A 520 4.67 21.67 9.26
C ARG A 520 3.79 22.90 9.49
N GLY A 521 3.20 22.99 10.67
CA GLY A 521 2.34 24.11 11.05
C GLY A 521 3.02 25.46 10.85
N LEU A 522 2.22 26.47 10.50
CA LEU A 522 2.67 27.86 10.49
C LEU A 522 2.98 28.27 11.94
N VAL A 523 4.23 28.68 12.17
CA VAL A 523 4.73 29.28 13.43
C VAL A 523 5.26 30.66 13.07
#